data_AF-A0A9X9A473-F1
#
_entry.id   AF-A0A9X9A473-F1
#
_cell.length_a   1.000
_cell.length_b   1.000
_cell.length_c   1.000
_cell.angle_alpha   90.00
_cell.angle_beta   90.00
_cell.angle_gamma   90.00
#
_symmetry.space_group_name_H-M   'P 1'
#
loop_
_entity.id
_entity.type
_entity.pdbx_description
1 polymer ?
#
loop_
_entity_poly.entity_id
_entity_poly.type
_entity_poly.pdbx_seq_one_letter_code
_entity_poly.pdbx_strand_id
1 'polypeptide(L)' 'MKEMQANGRNPLLGIVVEIEECYIHCAKAFIRSKMWESESWLNKKELPSAAKMLLEHAKVNTSEEDVARSLEESYTKRLY' A
#
# COMPACT_ATOMS: atom_id res chain seq x y z
N MET A 1 -13.46 0.93 -30.30
CA MET A 1 -14.66 1.46 -29.61
C MET A 1 -15.75 0.41 -29.42
N LYS A 2 -16.23 -0.30 -30.48
CA LYS A 2 -17.23 -1.38 -30.32
C LYS A 2 -16.81 -2.46 -29.31
N GLU A 3 -15.54 -2.84 -29.29
CA GLU A 3 -14.96 -3.84 -28.38
C GLU A 3 -14.95 -3.41 -26.91
N MET A 4 -15.11 -2.11 -26.62
CA MET A 4 -15.18 -1.55 -25.27
C MET A 4 -16.62 -1.24 -24.84
N GLN A 5 -17.63 -1.70 -25.60
CA GLN A 5 -19.02 -1.55 -25.19
C GLN A 5 -19.33 -2.46 -24.00
N ALA A 6 -19.89 -1.86 -22.95
CA ALA A 6 -20.57 -2.60 -21.90
C ALA A 6 -22.08 -2.50 -22.15
N ASN A 7 -22.75 -3.65 -22.22
CA ASN A 7 -24.21 -3.73 -22.39
C ASN A 7 -24.75 -2.91 -23.59
N GLY A 8 -24.04 -2.93 -24.73
CA GLY A 8 -24.46 -2.25 -25.96
C GLY A 8 -24.29 -0.73 -25.97
N ARG A 9 -23.68 -0.14 -24.94
CA ARG A 9 -23.44 1.30 -24.83
C ARG A 9 -21.96 1.62 -24.94
N ASN A 10 -21.63 2.67 -25.69
CA ASN A 10 -20.28 3.20 -25.72
C ASN A 10 -19.97 3.94 -24.41
N PRO A 11 -18.82 3.69 -23.78
CA PRO A 11 -18.40 4.44 -22.60
C PRO A 11 -18.13 5.91 -22.96
N LEU A 12 -18.41 6.82 -22.02
CA LEU A 12 -18.14 8.26 -22.16
C LEU A 12 -16.65 8.59 -21.99
N LEU A 13 -15.92 7.74 -21.27
CA LEU A 13 -14.51 7.89 -20.95
C LEU A 13 -13.87 6.51 -20.89
N GLY A 14 -12.63 6.40 -21.38
CA GLY A 14 -11.77 5.23 -21.18
C GLY A 14 -10.52 5.62 -20.41
N ILE A 15 -10.11 4.78 -19.47
CA ILE A 15 -8.82 4.89 -18.77
C ILE A 15 -7.98 3.70 -19.20
N VAL A 16 -6.79 3.98 -19.73
CA VAL A 16 -5.81 2.94 -20.08
C VAL A 16 -4.86 2.80 -18.90
N VAL A 17 -4.74 1.57 -18.39
CA VAL A 17 -3.81 1.23 -17.31
C VAL A 17 -2.80 0.25 -17.90
N GLU A 18 -1.54 0.68 -17.96
CA GLU A 18 -0.40 -0.18 -18.28
C GLU A 18 0.17 -0.69 -16.95
N ILE A 19 0.33 -2.01 -16.83
CA ILE A 19 0.89 -2.63 -15.63
C ILE A 19 2.36 -2.93 -15.92
N GLU A 20 3.26 -2.21 -15.27
CA GLU A 20 4.72 -2.46 -15.36
C GLU A 20 5.10 -3.71 -14.56
N GLU A 21 4.51 -3.90 -13.37
CA GLU A 21 4.80 -5.01 -12.48
C GLU A 21 3.54 -5.49 -11.75
N CYS A 22 3.44 -6.80 -11.53
CA CYS A 22 2.36 -7.42 -10.76
C CYS A 22 2.91 -8.50 -9.84
N TYR A 23 2.54 -8.42 -8.56
CA TYR A 23 3.03 -9.29 -7.51
C TYR A 23 1.91 -10.17 -6.97
N ILE A 24 2.23 -11.45 -6.71
CA ILE A 24 1.30 -12.38 -6.06
C ILE A 24 1.54 -12.37 -4.56
N HIS A 25 0.46 -12.21 -3.81
CA HIS A 25 0.44 -12.35 -2.35
C HIS A 25 -0.62 -13.35 -1.90
N CYS A 26 -0.54 -13.78 -0.64
CA CYS A 26 -1.52 -14.68 -0.06
C CYS A 26 -2.90 -14.01 0.02
N ALA A 27 -3.90 -14.54 -0.69
CA ALA A 27 -5.26 -14.00 -0.70
C ALA A 27 -5.87 -13.88 0.70
N LYS A 28 -5.53 -14.79 1.62
CA LYS A 28 -6.01 -14.74 3.01
C LYS A 28 -5.55 -13.49 3.75
N ALA A 29 -4.38 -12.94 3.42
CA ALA A 29 -3.88 -11.71 4.05
C ALA A 29 -4.77 -10.52 3.70
N PHE A 30 -5.10 -10.33 2.41
CA PHE A 30 -5.96 -9.25 1.93
C PHE A 30 -7.40 -9.34 2.45
N ILE A 31 -7.95 -10.56 2.53
CA ILE A 31 -9.29 -10.79 3.10
C ILE A 31 -9.30 -10.43 4.58
N ARG A 32 -8.33 -10.92 5.36
CA ARG A 32 -8.26 -10.67 6.82
C ARG A 32 -7.96 -9.22 7.15
N SER A 33 -7.18 -8.53 6.32
CA SER A 33 -6.88 -7.10 6.49
C SER A 33 -8.03 -6.20 6.06
N LYS A 34 -9.12 -6.76 5.49
CA LYS A 34 -10.24 -5.99 4.96
C LYS A 34 -9.78 -4.92 3.97
N MET A 35 -8.76 -5.25 3.17
CA MET A 35 -8.11 -4.28 2.27
C MET A 35 -9.13 -3.59 1.36
N TRP A 36 -10.18 -4.28 0.93
CA TRP A 36 -11.17 -3.72 0.00
C TRP A 36 -12.40 -3.08 0.67
N GLU A 37 -12.48 -3.09 2.01
CA GLU A 37 -13.56 -2.45 2.79
C GLU A 37 -13.05 -1.11 3.34
N SER A 38 -13.12 -0.06 2.53
CA SER A 38 -12.54 1.26 2.87
C SER A 38 -13.07 1.87 4.16
N GLU A 39 -14.30 1.51 4.54
CA GLU A 39 -14.98 1.95 5.75
C GLU A 39 -14.37 1.34 7.02
N SER A 40 -13.61 0.24 6.88
CA SER A 40 -12.93 -0.43 7.99
C SER A 40 -11.54 0.14 8.27
N TRP A 41 -11.02 1.01 7.40
CA TRP A 41 -9.68 1.56 7.53
C TRP A 41 -9.64 2.60 8.65
N LEU A 42 -8.54 2.60 9.41
CA LEU A 42 -8.30 3.62 10.43
C LEU A 42 -8.22 5.01 9.81
N ASN A 43 -8.57 6.04 10.60
CA ASN A 43 -8.36 7.40 10.14
C ASN A 43 -6.87 7.61 9.86
N LYS A 44 -6.54 8.36 8.80
CA LYS A 44 -5.14 8.62 8.43
C LYS A 44 -4.32 9.24 9.56
N LYS A 45 -4.96 10.00 10.45
CA LYS A 45 -4.30 10.59 11.64
C LYS A 45 -3.99 9.57 12.74
N GLU A 46 -4.64 8.41 12.71
CA GLU A 46 -4.47 7.32 13.68
C GLU A 46 -3.47 6.26 13.20
N LEU A 47 -3.10 6.27 11.91
CA LEU A 47 -2.13 5.34 11.36
C LEU A 47 -0.73 5.59 11.97
N PRO A 48 -0.08 4.56 12.54
CA PRO A 48 1.28 4.71 13.01
C PRO A 48 2.25 4.88 11.83
N SER A 49 3.36 5.58 12.07
CA SER A 49 4.47 5.62 11.11
C SER A 49 5.13 4.23 11.02
N ALA A 50 5.76 3.91 9.90
CA ALA A 50 6.54 2.68 9.78
C ALA A 50 7.65 2.59 10.85
N ALA A 51 8.25 3.74 11.19
CA ALA A 51 9.25 3.84 12.25
C ALA A 51 8.67 3.47 13.62
N LYS A 52 7.49 4.00 13.96
CA LYS A 52 6.77 3.67 15.19
C LYS A 52 6.41 2.18 15.26
N MET A 53 5.89 1.63 14.16
CA MET A 53 5.55 0.20 14.08
C MET A 53 6.77 -0.68 14.36
N LEU A 54 7.92 -0.36 13.75
CA LEU A 54 9.15 -1.12 13.94
C LEU A 54 9.74 -0.96 15.33
N LEU A 55 9.76 0.25 15.88
CA LEU A 55 10.26 0.52 17.23
C LEU A 55 9.50 -0.33 18.26
N GLU A 56 8.17 -0.30 18.21
CA GLU A 56 7.29 -1.06 19.10
C GLU A 56 7.42 -2.58 18.89
N HIS A 57 7.56 -3.03 17.63
CA HIS A 57 7.69 -4.45 17.31
C HIS A 57 9.04 -5.02 17.77
N ALA A 58 10.14 -4.31 17.53
CA ALA A 58 11.50 -4.76 17.80
C ALA A 58 11.91 -4.58 19.27
N LYS A 59 11.20 -3.74 20.03
CA LYS A 59 11.48 -3.45 21.45
C LYS A 59 12.93 -3.03 21.71
N VAL A 60 13.48 -2.24 20.79
CA VAL A 60 14.86 -1.75 20.85
C VAL A 60 14.91 -0.42 21.60
N ASN A 61 16.01 -0.17 22.32
CA ASN A 61 16.20 1.08 23.07
C ASN A 61 16.78 2.17 22.15
N THR A 62 15.92 2.76 21.31
CA THR A 62 16.26 3.87 20.40
C THR A 62 15.05 4.80 20.24
N SER A 63 15.23 5.95 19.59
CA SER A 63 14.14 6.89 19.27
C SER A 63 13.39 6.52 17.99
N GLU A 64 12.14 6.95 17.85
CA GLU A 64 11.38 6.81 16.60
C GLU A 64 12.05 7.56 15.45
N GLU A 65 12.64 8.73 15.75
CA GLU A 65 13.36 9.57 14.78
C GLU A 65 14.58 8.86 14.19
N ASP A 66 15.34 8.13 15.01
CA ASP A 66 16.50 7.37 14.54
C ASP A 66 16.07 6.18 13.67
N VAL A 67 14.96 5.52 13.99
CA VAL A 67 14.38 4.46 13.14
C VAL A 67 13.90 5.03 11.81
N ALA A 68 13.23 6.18 11.83
CA ALA A 68 12.77 6.85 10.62
C ALA A 68 13.95 7.21 9.69
N ARG A 69 15.03 7.78 10.25
CA ARG A 69 16.26 8.10 9.50
C ARG A 69 16.89 6.85 8.88
N SER A 70 17.00 5.77 9.66
CA SER A 70 17.56 4.50 9.19
C SER A 70 16.73 3.86 8.06
N LEU A 71 15.40 3.95 8.14
CA LEU A 71 14.49 3.49 7.08
C LEU A 71 14.69 4.27 5.78
N GLU A 72 14.72 5.60 5.85
CA GLU A 72 14.91 6.46 4.68
C GLU A 72 16.27 6.19 4.01
N GLU A 73 17.33 6.04 4.79
CA GLU A 73 18.65 5.64 4.28
C GLU A 73 18.61 4.26 3.61
N SER A 74 17.85 3.30 4.17
CA SER A 74 17.67 1.98 3.57
C SER A 74 17.00 2.05 2.21
N TYR A 75 15.91 2.79 2.09
CA TYR A 75 15.16 2.89 0.84
C TYR A 75 15.92 3.64 -0.25
N THR A 76 16.77 4.60 0.11
CA THR A 76 17.50 5.42 -0.86
C THR A 76 18.85 4.84 -1.27
N LYS A 77 19.52 4.09 -0.38
CA LYS A 77 20.92 3.65 -0.59
C LYS A 77 21.11 2.13 -0.64
N ARG A 78 20.12 1.35 -0.21
CA ARG A 78 20.27 -0.11 -0.01
C ARG A 78 19.09 -0.92 -0.56
N LEU A 79 18.26 -0.31 -1.39
CA LEU A 79 17.14 -1.02 -2.01
C LEU A 79 17.60 -1.95 -3.14
N TYR A 80 18.83 -1.77 -3.63
CA TYR A 80 19.51 -2.60 -4.63
C TYR A 80 20.99 -2.79 -4.28
#